data_AF-A0A2S9GNC1-F1
#
_entry.id   AF-A0A2S9GNC1-F1
#
_cell.length_a   1.000
_cell.length_b   1.000
_cell.length_c   1.000
_cell.angle_alpha   90.00
_cell.angle_beta   90.00
_cell.angle_gamma   90.00
#
_symmetry.space_group_name_H-M   'P 1'
#
loop_
_entity.id
_entity.type
_entity.pdbx_description
1 polymer ?
#
loop_
_entity_poly.entity_id
_entity_poly.type
_entity_poly.pdbx_seq_one_letter_code
_entity_poly.pdbx_strand_id
1 'polypeptide(L)' 'DARDALVARDGMVLGELPTGSVIGTSSPRRAAQLRALGLGLEIRPLRGNLDTRLNRVSSGDLDAVVVARAGLARIGRL' A
#
# COMPACT_ATOMS: atom_id res chain seq x y z
N ASP A 1 -16.98 -2.64 4.22
CA ASP A 1 -15.84 -2.31 5.09
C ASP A 1 -15.16 -1.04 4.58
N ALA A 2 -15.18 0.03 5.38
CA ALA A 2 -14.70 1.35 4.98
C ALA A 2 -13.19 1.57 5.25
N ARG A 3 -12.51 0.58 5.84
CA ARG A 3 -11.09 0.69 6.19
C ARG A 3 -10.20 0.67 4.95
N ASP A 4 -9.08 1.37 5.06
CA ASP A 4 -7.94 1.13 4.17
C ASP A 4 -7.21 -0.16 4.61
N ALA A 5 -6.49 -0.78 3.67
CA ALA A 5 -5.67 -1.96 3.91
C ALA A 5 -4.28 -1.72 3.31
N LEU A 6 -3.25 -2.11 4.07
CA LEU A 6 -1.89 -2.27 3.56
C LEU A 6 -1.79 -3.65 2.91
N VAL A 7 -1.19 -3.71 1.72
CA VAL A 7 -0.68 -4.95 1.15
C VAL A 7 0.81 -4.74 0.95
N ALA A 8 1.62 -5.46 1.71
CA ALA A 8 3.07 -5.34 1.70
C ALA A 8 3.72 -6.65 1.24
N ARG A 9 4.96 -6.55 0.77
CA ARG A 9 5.81 -7.71 0.51
C ARG A 9 6.06 -8.50 1.80
N ASP A 10 6.41 -9.78 1.63
CA ASP A 10 6.89 -10.66 2.70
C ASP A 10 5.95 -10.79 3.92
N GLY A 11 4.67 -10.46 3.75
CA GLY A 11 3.68 -10.50 4.83
C GLY A 11 3.85 -9.41 5.91
N MET A 12 4.69 -8.40 5.65
CA MET A 12 5.02 -7.36 6.63
C MET A 12 3.79 -6.51 6.99
N VAL A 13 3.74 -6.05 8.24
CA VAL A 13 2.83 -4.97 8.64
C VAL A 13 3.50 -3.60 8.49
N LEU A 14 2.71 -2.53 8.57
CA LEU A 14 3.19 -1.16 8.31
C LEU A 14 4.41 -0.77 9.16
N GLY A 15 4.44 -1.21 10.42
CA GLY A 15 5.54 -0.89 11.36
C GLY A 15 6.80 -1.73 11.16
N GLU A 16 6.76 -2.78 10.34
CA GLU A 16 7.91 -3.64 10.05
C GLU A 16 8.64 -3.21 8.77
N LEU A 17 8.01 -2.35 7.95
CA LEU A 17 8.64 -1.82 6.74
C LEU A 17 9.89 -1.00 7.11
N PRO A 18 11.07 -1.34 6.55
CA PRO A 18 12.29 -0.57 6.80
C PRO A 18 12.16 0.89 6.36
N THR A 19 12.87 1.79 7.03
CA THR A 19 13.06 3.18 6.57
C THR A 19 13.49 3.19 5.10
N GLY A 20 12.90 4.08 4.31
CA GLY A 20 13.10 4.16 2.86
C GLY A 20 12.16 3.26 2.05
N SER A 21 11.34 2.42 2.70
CA SER A 21 10.37 1.56 1.97
C SER A 21 9.41 2.38 1.11
N VAL A 22 9.18 1.91 -0.11
CA VAL A 22 8.40 2.56 -1.15
C VAL A 22 6.95 2.10 -1.14
N ILE A 23 6.03 2.99 -0.75
CA ILE A 23 4.59 2.73 -0.73
C ILE A 23 3.88 3.40 -1.90
N GLY A 24 3.12 2.63 -2.67
CA GLY A 24 2.31 3.12 -3.77
C GLY A 24 0.92 3.61 -3.34
N THR A 25 0.64 4.90 -3.49
CA THR A 25 -0.72 5.47 -3.43
C THR A 25 -0.79 6.84 -4.09
N SER A 26 -1.82 7.07 -4.93
CA SER A 26 -2.15 8.41 -5.45
C SER A 26 -3.21 9.14 -4.62
N SER A 27 -3.65 8.59 -3.48
CA SER A 27 -4.61 9.26 -2.60
C SER A 27 -3.88 10.28 -1.70
N PRO A 28 -4.20 11.59 -1.79
CA PRO A 28 -3.61 12.60 -0.91
C PRO A 28 -3.88 12.33 0.56
N ARG A 29 -5.09 11.85 0.89
CA ARG A 29 -5.49 11.47 2.25
C ARG A 29 -4.56 10.40 2.83
N ARG A 30 -4.38 9.27 2.10
CA ARG A 30 -3.53 8.16 2.56
C ARG A 30 -2.07 8.59 2.65
N ALA A 31 -1.59 9.34 1.65
CA ALA A 31 -0.22 9.83 1.64
C ALA A 31 0.08 10.74 2.85
N ALA A 32 -0.81 11.66 3.18
CA ALA A 32 -0.67 12.54 4.35
C ALA A 32 -0.65 11.73 5.65
N GLN A 33 -1.57 10.78 5.81
CA GLN A 33 -1.64 9.91 6.99
C GLN A 33 -0.38 9.07 7.16
N LEU A 34 0.15 8.46 6.09
CA LEU A 34 1.39 7.68 6.14
C LEU A 34 2.60 8.54 6.52
N ARG A 35 2.70 9.76 5.99
CA ARG A 35 3.79 10.69 6.34
C ARG A 35 3.72 11.13 7.80
N ALA A 36 2.51 11.36 8.31
CA ALA A 36 2.31 11.77 9.71
C ALA A 36 2.79 10.73 10.73
N LEU A 37 2.92 9.46 10.34
CA LEU A 37 3.46 8.41 11.21
C LEU A 37 4.98 8.52 11.44
N GLY A 38 5.71 9.29 10.62
CA GLY A 38 7.15 9.51 10.82
C GLY A 38 8.03 8.27 10.58
N LEU A 39 7.52 7.23 9.92
CA LEU A 39 8.21 5.96 9.69
C LEU A 39 9.31 6.00 8.60
N GLY A 40 9.61 7.18 8.05
CA GLY A 40 10.62 7.32 6.98
C GLY A 40 10.27 6.63 5.67
N LEU A 41 8.98 6.52 5.34
CA LEU A 41 8.47 5.84 4.13
C LEU A 41 8.52 6.76 2.89
N GLU A 42 8.90 6.21 1.74
CA GLU A 42 8.80 6.89 0.45
C GLU A 42 7.41 6.69 -0.17
N ILE A 43 6.65 7.75 -0.39
CA ILE A 43 5.32 7.64 -1.01
C ILE A 43 5.37 7.97 -2.50
N ARG A 44 5.06 7.00 -3.36
CA ARG A 44 5.04 7.16 -4.82
C ARG A 44 3.60 7.12 -5.38
N PRO A 45 3.27 7.97 -6.37
CA PRO A 45 2.00 7.88 -7.08
C PRO A 45 1.79 6.50 -7.71
N LEU A 46 0.56 5.99 -7.65
CA LEU A 46 0.19 4.70 -8.18
C LEU A 46 -1.21 4.76 -8.80
N ARG A 47 -1.30 4.38 -10.08
CA ARG A 47 -2.53 4.24 -10.86
C ARG A 47 -2.67 2.81 -11.38
N GLY A 48 -3.78 2.52 -12.07
CA GLY A 48 -4.14 1.19 -12.55
C GLY A 48 -5.30 0.59 -11.77
N ASN A 49 -5.79 -0.58 -12.18
CA ASN A 49 -6.82 -1.33 -11.44
C ASN A 49 -6.20 -2.02 -10.21
N LEU A 50 -7.00 -2.73 -9.42
CA LEU A 50 -6.50 -3.34 -8.19
C LEU A 50 -5.43 -4.41 -8.45
N ASP A 51 -5.65 -5.30 -9.42
CA ASP A 51 -4.70 -6.38 -9.74
C ASP A 51 -3.34 -5.84 -10.19
N THR A 52 -3.32 -4.83 -11.08
CA THR A 52 -2.04 -4.25 -11.53
C THR A 52 -1.28 -3.57 -10.39
N ARG A 53 -1.98 -3.01 -9.40
CA ARG A 53 -1.36 -2.42 -8.21
C ARG A 53 -0.78 -3.48 -7.28
N LEU A 54 -1.50 -4.58 -7.06
CA LEU A 54 -1.01 -5.71 -6.27
C LEU A 54 0.21 -6.35 -6.94
N ASN A 55 0.20 -6.47 -8.26
CA ASN A 55 1.31 -7.02 -9.03
C ASN A 55 2.60 -6.23 -8.85
N ARG A 56 2.53 -4.91 -8.65
CA ARG A 56 3.72 -4.08 -8.37
C ARG A 56 4.38 -4.37 -7.03
N VAL A 57 3.64 -4.94 -6.08
CA VAL A 57 4.24 -5.43 -4.83
C VAL A 57 4.87 -6.79 -5.06
N SER A 58 4.15 -7.71 -5.71
CA SER A 58 4.69 -9.05 -5.98
C SER A 58 5.85 -9.07 -6.98
N SER A 59 6.00 -8.06 -7.84
CA SER A 59 7.14 -7.91 -8.74
C SER A 59 8.37 -7.30 -8.07
N GLY A 60 8.23 -6.73 -6.87
CA GLY A 60 9.29 -5.99 -6.18
C GLY A 60 9.45 -4.53 -6.64
N ASP A 61 8.57 -4.01 -7.50
CA ASP A 61 8.61 -2.59 -7.90
C ASP A 61 8.24 -1.63 -6.76
N LEU A 62 7.47 -2.13 -5.80
CA LEU A 62 7.00 -1.43 -4.61
C LEU A 62 7.09 -2.36 -3.40
N ASP A 63 7.37 -1.77 -2.25
CA ASP A 63 7.43 -2.48 -0.98
C ASP A 63 6.04 -2.74 -0.41
N ALA A 64 5.10 -1.82 -0.66
CA ALA A 64 3.70 -1.97 -0.30
C ALA A 64 2.78 -1.06 -1.13
N VAL A 65 1.47 -1.31 -1.02
CA VAL A 65 0.40 -0.41 -1.50
C VAL A 65 -0.66 -0.22 -0.43
N VAL A 66 -1.35 0.93 -0.46
CA VAL A 66 -2.54 1.16 0.38
C VAL A 66 -3.79 1.27 -0.48
N VAL A 67 -4.71 0.33 -0.29
CA VAL A 67 -5.95 0.18 -1.05
C VAL A 67 -7.18 0.18 -0.14
N ALA A 68 -8.37 0.26 -0.73
CA ALA A 68 -9.59 0.08 0.04
C ALA A 68 -9.78 -1.41 0.35
N ARG A 69 -10.05 -1.77 1.61
CA ARG A 69 -10.29 -3.16 2.01
C ARG A 69 -11.48 -3.78 1.28
N ALA A 70 -12.53 -3.00 1.04
CA ALA A 70 -13.68 -3.45 0.24
C ALA A 70 -13.32 -3.83 -1.21
N GLY A 71 -12.23 -3.28 -1.77
CA GLY A 71 -11.72 -3.67 -3.08
C GLY A 71 -11.21 -5.11 -3.06
N LEU A 72 -10.35 -5.42 -2.08
CA LEU A 72 -9.78 -6.76 -1.87
C LEU A 72 -10.86 -7.81 -1.60
N ALA A 73 -11.82 -7.48 -0.73
CA ALA A 73 -12.93 -8.38 -0.41
C ALA A 73 -13.73 -8.80 -1.65
N ARG A 74 -14.01 -7.85 -2.56
CA ARG A 74 -14.80 -8.11 -3.78
C ARG A 74 -14.10 -9.05 -4.75
N ILE A 75 -12.76 -9.09 -4.73
CA ILE A 75 -11.96 -9.94 -5.60
C ILE A 75 -11.42 -11.19 -4.88
N GLY A 76 -11.89 -11.48 -3.66
CA GLY A 76 -11.48 -12.67 -2.91
C GLY A 76 -10.02 -12.69 -2.45
N ARG A 77 -9.45 -11.51 -2.12
CA ARG A 77 -8.04 -11.34 -1.71
C ARG A 77 -7.90 -10.87 -0.26
N LEU A 78 -8.74 -11.39 0.64
CA LEU A 78 -8.66 -11.12 2.08
C LEU A 78 -7.96 -12.24 2.83
#